data_AF-A0A4V1MGX3-F1
#
_entry.id   AF-A0A4V1MGX3-F1
#
_cell.length_a   1.000
_cell.length_b   1.000
_cell.length_c   1.000
_cell.angle_alpha   90.00
_cell.angle_beta   90.00
_cell.angle_gamma   90.00
#
_symmetry.space_group_name_H-M   'P 1'
#
loop_
_entity.id
_entity.type
_entity.pdbx_description
1 polymer ?
#
loop_
_entity_poly.entity_id
_entity_poly.type
_entity_poly.pdbx_seq_one_letter_code
_entity_poly.pdbx_strand_id
1 'polypeptide(L)'
;MKISFTKNSAEALEENNYYPFGLKHSGYNTIEGNPSYNYQYNSKELQKETGWNDYGARMYIADIGRWGVIDPLTETSRRFSPYHYAASNPVNFIDPDGRKAVPVPYEGMENHLVVLICGRC
;
A
#
# COMPACT_ATOMS: atom_id res chain seq x y z
N MET A 1 3.52 -9.20 -1.87
CA MET A 1 4.53 -9.32 -2.95
C MET A 1 4.02 -8.55 -4.17
N LYS A 2 4.77 -7.56 -4.64
CA LYS A 2 4.51 -6.81 -5.88
C LYS A 2 5.62 -7.13 -6.87
N ILE A 3 5.25 -7.41 -8.13
CA ILE A 3 6.18 -7.64 -9.23
C ILE A 3 5.87 -6.60 -10.31
N SER A 4 6.89 -5.88 -10.76
CA SER A 4 6.79 -4.90 -11.85
C SER A 4 7.40 -5.49 -13.13
N PHE A 5 6.79 -5.24 -14.29
CA PHE A 5 7.24 -5.74 -15.60
C PHE A 5 7.52 -4.59 -16.56
N THR A 6 8.36 -4.82 -17.59
CA THR A 6 8.48 -3.85 -18.69
C THR A 6 7.22 -3.88 -19.56
N LYS A 7 6.95 -2.79 -20.27
CA LYS A 7 5.77 -2.67 -21.14
C LYS A 7 5.73 -3.71 -22.28
N ASN A 8 6.88 -4.29 -22.66
CA ASN A 8 7.04 -5.16 -23.82
C ASN A 8 7.84 -6.45 -23.55
N SER A 9 8.11 -6.81 -22.28
CA SER A 9 8.80 -8.06 -21.92
C SER A 9 8.16 -8.67 -20.67
N ALA A 10 8.20 -10.00 -20.59
CA ALA A 10 7.78 -10.75 -19.40
C ALA A 10 8.86 -10.81 -18.31
N GLU A 11 9.94 -10.04 -18.47
CA GLU A 11 11.02 -9.98 -17.49
C GLU A 11 10.60 -9.09 -16.32
N ALA A 12 10.74 -9.62 -15.10
CA ALA A 12 10.50 -8.88 -13.89
C ALA A 12 11.58 -7.80 -13.72
N LEU A 13 11.16 -6.54 -13.68
CA LEU A 13 12.02 -5.38 -13.45
C LEU A 13 12.31 -5.13 -11.98
N GLU A 14 11.36 -5.45 -11.12
CA GLU A 14 11.46 -5.20 -9.70
C GLU A 14 10.57 -6.18 -8.96
N GLU A 15 11.13 -6.80 -7.93
CA GLU A 15 10.39 -7.63 -6.98
C GLU A 15 10.44 -7.00 -5.60
N ASN A 16 9.28 -6.69 -5.04
CA ASN A 16 9.16 -6.12 -3.71
C ASN A 16 8.25 -6.96 -2.83
N ASN A 17 8.82 -7.42 -1.71
CA ASN A 17 8.10 -8.09 -0.66
C ASN A 17 7.70 -7.10 0.44
N TYR A 18 6.47 -7.20 0.93
CA TYR A 18 5.90 -6.30 1.94
C TYR A 18 5.26 -7.09 3.07
N TYR A 19 5.42 -6.60 4.29
CA TYR A 19 4.61 -7.01 5.43
C TYR A 19 3.13 -6.62 5.18
N PRO A 20 2.17 -7.21 5.92
CA PRO A 20 0.74 -6.91 5.72
C PRO A 20 0.40 -5.42 5.80
N PHE A 21 1.12 -4.66 6.64
CA PHE A 21 0.97 -3.21 6.80
C PHE A 21 1.83 -2.38 5.82
N GLY A 22 2.42 -2.99 4.79
CA GLY A 22 3.10 -2.27 3.72
C GLY A 22 4.55 -1.89 3.99
N LEU A 23 5.15 -2.30 5.11
CA LEU A 23 6.59 -2.17 5.32
C LEU A 23 7.34 -3.10 4.36
N LYS A 24 8.32 -2.56 3.61
CA LYS A 24 9.11 -3.33 2.65
C LYS A 24 10.09 -4.26 3.38
N HIS A 25 10.15 -5.51 2.98
CA HIS A 25 11.17 -6.45 3.46
C HIS A 25 12.53 -6.10 2.86
N SER A 26 13.59 -6.19 3.67
CA SER A 26 14.98 -6.08 3.24
C SER A 26 15.65 -7.46 3.21
N GLY A 27 16.63 -7.64 2.32
CA GLY A 27 17.50 -8.82 2.27
C GLY A 27 17.03 -10.03 1.45
N TYR A 28 15.81 -10.03 0.91
CA TYR A 28 15.28 -11.13 0.08
C TYR A 28 14.96 -10.74 -1.37
N ASN A 29 14.97 -9.45 -1.71
CA ASN A 29 14.67 -9.01 -3.07
C ASN A 29 15.90 -9.27 -3.94
N THR A 30 15.77 -10.14 -4.93
CA THR A 30 16.86 -10.55 -5.84
C THR A 30 17.06 -9.58 -7.00
N ILE A 31 16.07 -8.72 -7.27
CA ILE A 31 16.06 -7.75 -8.36
C ILE A 31 15.91 -6.35 -7.75
N GLU A 32 16.98 -5.56 -7.75
CA GLU A 32 16.93 -4.16 -7.33
C GLU A 32 16.19 -3.32 -8.38
N GLY A 33 15.07 -2.72 -7.97
CA GLY A 33 14.26 -1.87 -8.82
C GLY A 33 14.92 -0.53 -9.17
N ASN A 34 14.28 0.19 -10.09
CA ASN A 34 14.75 1.51 -10.49
C ASN A 34 14.63 2.50 -9.31
N PRO A 35 15.72 3.14 -8.85
CA PRO A 35 15.69 4.08 -7.73
C PRO A 35 14.84 5.33 -8.02
N SER A 36 14.51 5.61 -9.29
CA SER A 36 13.60 6.69 -9.69
C SER A 36 12.11 6.33 -9.51
N TYR A 37 11.78 5.06 -9.33
CA TYR A 37 10.40 4.62 -9.15
C TYR A 37 9.96 4.80 -7.70
N ASN A 38 9.17 5.84 -7.45
CA ASN A 38 8.71 6.20 -6.10
C ASN A 38 7.43 5.45 -5.67
N TYR A 39 6.76 4.73 -6.57
CA TYR A 39 5.45 4.12 -6.30
C TYR A 39 5.55 2.70 -5.74
N GLN A 40 5.17 2.52 -4.48
CA GLN A 40 5.40 1.26 -3.76
C GLN A 40 4.09 0.54 -3.43
N TYR A 41 3.87 0.31 -2.13
CA TYR A 41 2.71 -0.38 -1.57
C TYR A 41 1.43 0.36 -1.95
N ASN A 42 0.37 -0.39 -2.29
CA ASN A 42 -0.91 0.15 -2.74
C ASN A 42 -0.84 1.14 -3.92
N SER A 43 0.22 1.06 -4.72
CA SER A 43 0.52 2.03 -5.78
C SER A 43 0.55 3.48 -5.29
N LYS A 44 0.93 3.70 -4.02
CA LYS A 44 1.10 5.03 -3.43
C LYS A 44 2.53 5.50 -3.54
N GLU A 45 2.69 6.81 -3.68
CA GLU A 45 4.00 7.44 -3.77
C GLU A 45 4.66 7.44 -2.40
N LEU A 46 5.88 6.90 -2.32
CA LEU A 46 6.72 6.97 -1.14
C LEU A 46 7.51 8.28 -1.18
N GLN A 47 7.35 9.11 -0.15
CA GLN A 47 8.21 10.25 0.06
C GLN A 47 9.57 9.79 0.62
N LYS A 48 10.64 9.98 -0.14
CA LYS A 48 11.98 9.48 0.18
C LYS A 48 12.60 10.15 1.42
N GLU A 49 12.24 11.40 1.67
CA GLU A 49 12.77 12.18 2.79
C GLU A 49 12.23 11.72 4.15
N THR A 50 10.96 11.30 4.19
CA THR A 50 10.27 10.93 5.43
C THR A 50 10.01 9.43 5.56
N GLY A 51 10.07 8.68 4.46
CA GLY A 51 9.68 7.26 4.41
C GLY A 51 8.16 7.05 4.50
N TRP A 52 7.35 8.08 4.28
CA TRP A 52 5.90 8.00 4.39
C TRP A 52 5.24 7.87 3.02
N ASN A 53 4.13 7.13 2.95
CA ASN A 53 3.38 6.99 1.72
C ASN A 53 2.28 8.07 1.64
N ASP A 54 2.17 8.73 0.49
CA ASP A 54 1.15 9.74 0.23
C ASP A 54 -0.14 9.07 -0.28
N TYR A 55 -1.22 9.22 0.51
CA TYR A 55 -2.56 8.76 0.15
C TYR A 55 -3.48 9.90 -0.29
N GLY A 56 -2.98 11.14 -0.37
CA GLY A 56 -3.71 12.34 -0.74
C GLY A 56 -4.25 13.08 0.49
N ALA A 57 -5.21 12.50 1.19
CA ALA A 57 -5.77 13.15 2.38
C ALA A 57 -4.91 12.99 3.64
N ARG A 58 -4.06 11.95 3.69
CA ARG A 58 -3.23 11.62 4.84
C ARG A 58 -1.89 11.02 4.41
N MET A 59 -0.89 11.18 5.27
CA MET A 59 0.40 10.49 5.15
C MET A 59 0.39 9.19 5.96
N TYR A 60 0.78 8.08 5.34
CA TYR A 60 0.80 6.75 5.94
C TYR A 60 2.22 6.35 6.38
N ILE A 61 2.34 5.92 7.63
CA ILE A 61 3.59 5.45 8.22
C ILE A 61 3.57 3.93 8.22
N ALA A 62 4.28 3.33 7.25
CA ALA A 62 4.32 1.88 7.08
C ALA A 62 5.02 1.16 8.25
N ASP A 63 6.01 1.80 8.87
CA ASP A 63 6.80 1.25 9.98
C ASP A 63 5.94 0.85 11.19
N ILE A 64 4.93 1.67 11.50
CA ILE A 64 3.98 1.42 12.61
C ILE A 64 2.61 0.94 12.12
N GLY A 65 2.36 0.97 10.82
CA GLY A 65 1.09 0.62 10.22
C GLY A 65 -0.08 1.53 10.61
N ARG A 66 0.15 2.85 10.69
CA ARG A 66 -0.83 3.87 11.14
C ARG A 66 -0.73 5.15 10.33
N TRP A 67 -1.75 5.99 10.42
CA TRP A 67 -1.72 7.35 9.86
C TRP A 67 -0.87 8.28 10.71
N GLY A 68 -0.15 9.20 10.06
CA GLY A 68 0.61 10.26 10.76
C GLY A 68 -0.27 11.40 11.28
N VAL A 69 -1.53 11.47 10.85
CA VAL A 69 -2.51 12.50 11.22
C VAL A 69 -3.86 11.88 11.57
N ILE A 70 -4.70 12.63 12.30
CA ILE A 70 -6.06 12.22 12.68
C ILE A 70 -6.93 12.10 11.42
N ASP A 71 -7.76 11.06 11.34
CA ASP A 71 -8.76 10.90 10.28
C ASP A 71 -9.77 12.06 10.26
N PRO A 72 -9.93 12.79 9.13
CA PRO A 72 -10.99 13.80 8.97
C PRO A 72 -12.40 13.24 9.19
N LEU A 73 -12.63 11.96 8.92
CA LEU A 73 -13.89 11.25 9.09
C LEU A 73 -13.96 10.44 10.38
N THR A 74 -13.11 10.74 11.37
CA THR A 74 -13.10 10.13 12.71
C THR A 74 -14.49 10.00 13.33
N GLU A 75 -15.35 11.01 13.15
CA GLU A 75 -16.70 11.03 13.75
C GLU A 75 -17.62 9.92 13.22
N THR A 76 -17.39 9.46 11.99
CA THR A 76 -18.14 8.38 11.35
C THR A 76 -17.69 6.99 11.82
N SER A 77 -16.43 6.89 12.28
CA SER A 77 -15.76 5.65 12.65
C SER A 77 -15.46 5.59 14.15
N ARG A 78 -16.46 5.88 15.00
CA ARG A 78 -16.31 5.96 16.47
C ARG A 78 -15.78 4.69 17.14
N ARG A 79 -15.86 3.53 16.47
CA ARG A 79 -15.39 2.24 16.99
C ARG A 79 -13.88 2.04 16.81
N PHE A 80 -13.23 2.85 15.99
CA PHE A 80 -11.82 2.72 15.68
C PHE A 80 -11.03 3.93 16.19
N SER A 81 -9.73 3.71 16.45
CA SER A 81 -8.82 4.80 16.80
C SER A 81 -8.67 5.77 15.62
N PRO A 82 -8.58 7.10 15.84
CA PRO A 82 -8.43 8.10 14.76
C PRO A 82 -7.21 7.91 13.84
N TYR A 83 -6.27 7.05 14.22
CA TYR A 83 -5.04 6.77 13.47
C TYR A 83 -5.03 5.38 12.78
N HIS A 84 -6.14 4.65 12.84
CA HIS A 84 -6.20 3.29 12.32
C HIS A 84 -6.12 3.22 10.79
N TYR A 85 -5.27 2.34 10.28
CA TYR A 85 -5.21 2.03 8.86
C TYR A 85 -6.10 0.83 8.54
N ALA A 86 -6.91 0.91 7.49
CA ALA A 86 -7.68 -0.21 6.93
C ALA A 86 -8.45 -1.05 7.99
N ALA A 87 -9.08 -0.41 8.98
CA ALA A 87 -9.76 -1.12 10.09
C ALA A 87 -8.86 -2.13 10.85
N SER A 88 -7.54 -1.91 10.84
CA SER A 88 -6.51 -2.83 11.35
C SER A 88 -6.45 -4.19 10.63
N ASN A 89 -7.05 -4.30 9.45
CA ASN A 89 -7.01 -5.47 8.59
C ASN A 89 -6.65 -5.07 7.15
N PRO A 90 -5.36 -4.76 6.88
CA PRO A 90 -4.87 -4.32 5.57
C PRO A 90 -4.85 -5.42 4.50
N VAL A 91 -5.20 -6.65 4.88
CA VAL A 91 -5.34 -7.78 3.96
C VAL A 91 -6.70 -7.69 3.26
N ASN A 92 -7.76 -7.42 4.03
CA ASN A 92 -9.12 -7.38 3.49
C ASN A 92 -9.62 -5.97 3.16
N PHE A 93 -8.96 -4.94 3.66
CA PHE A 93 -9.36 -3.55 3.48
C PHE A 93 -8.19 -2.70 3.00
N ILE A 94 -8.51 -1.69 2.21
CA ILE A 94 -7.58 -0.68 1.72
C ILE A 94 -8.22 0.70 1.83
N ASP A 95 -7.44 1.76 2.01
CA ASP A 95 -7.94 3.14 1.97
C ASP A 95 -7.42 3.81 0.68
N PRO A 96 -8.25 4.03 -0.35
CA PRO A 96 -7.78 4.53 -1.65
C PRO A 96 -7.38 6.01 -1.64
N ASP A 97 -8.04 6.85 -0.86
CA ASP A 97 -7.86 8.31 -0.83
C ASP A 97 -7.40 8.83 0.53
N GLY A 98 -7.12 7.92 1.47
CA GLY A 98 -6.72 8.27 2.82
C GLY A 98 -7.89 8.86 3.61
N ARG A 99 -9.14 8.47 3.34
CA ARG A 99 -10.30 8.92 4.12
C ARG A 99 -11.16 7.77 4.62
N LYS A 100 -11.28 6.70 3.85
CA LYS A 100 -12.17 5.60 4.20
C LYS A 100 -11.62 4.26 3.72
N ALA A 101 -11.55 3.32 4.65
CA ALA A 101 -11.29 1.92 4.33
C ALA A 101 -12.45 1.31 3.53
N VAL A 102 -12.13 0.71 2.38
CA VAL A 102 -13.02 -0.07 1.52
C VAL A 102 -12.56 -1.53 1.49
N PRO A 103 -13.49 -2.49 1.35
CA PRO A 103 -13.14 -3.91 1.24
C PRO A 103 -12.46 -4.19 -0.10
N VAL A 104 -11.62 -5.21 -0.14
CA VAL A 104 -11.02 -5.77 -1.36
C VAL A 104 -11.84 -6.99 -1.81
N PRO A 105 -12.24 -7.12 -3.10
CA PRO A 105 -11.98 -6.20 -4.20
C PRO A 105 -12.91 -4.97 -4.18
N TYR A 106 -12.38 -3.82 -4.59
CA TYR A 106 -13.12 -2.57 -4.77
C TYR A 106 -13.13 -2.24 -6.27
N GLU A 107 -14.29 -1.94 -6.85
CA GLU A 107 -14.45 -1.64 -8.30
C GLU A 107 -13.52 -0.52 -8.79
N GLY A 108 -13.14 0.43 -7.92
CA GLY A 108 -12.15 1.46 -8.26
C GLY A 108 -10.70 0.99 -8.34
N MET A 109 -10.41 -0.30 -8.13
CA MET A 109 -9.07 -0.90 -8.18
C MET A 109 -8.88 -1.91 -9.32
N GLU A 110 -9.76 -1.93 -10.33
CA GLU A 110 -9.69 -2.89 -11.45
C GLU A 110 -8.33 -2.93 -12.18
N ASN A 111 -7.52 -1.86 -12.07
CA ASN A 111 -6.16 -1.78 -12.63
C ASN A 111 -5.04 -1.71 -11.58
N HIS A 112 -5.37 -1.69 -10.29
CA HIS A 112 -4.42 -1.61 -9.18
C HIS A 112 -4.32 -2.97 -8.50
N LEU A 113 -3.58 -3.87 -9.14
CA LEU A 113 -3.27 -5.18 -8.60
C LEU A 113 -2.37 -5.02 -7.37
N VAL A 114 -2.97 -4.96 -6.17
CA VAL A 114 -2.22 -5.09 -4.93
C VAL A 114 -2.62 -6.36 -4.24
N VAL A 115 -1.65 -7.29 -4.27
CA VAL A 115 -1.38 -8.31 -3.26
C VAL A 115 -2.63 -8.90 -2.65
N LEU A 116 -3.24 -9.86 -3.34
CA LEU A 116 -3.79 -11.06 -2.72
C LEU A 116 -4.01 -12.12 -3.80
N ILE A 117 -3.37 -13.28 -3.59
CA ILE A 117 -3.58 -14.55 -4.28
C ILE A 117 -2.85 -14.73 -5.62
N CYS A 118 -1.59 -15.19 -5.52
CA CYS A 118 -1.20 -16.36 -6.32
C CYS A 118 -2.21 -17.48 -6.00
N GLY A 119 -3.00 -17.92 -6.98
CA GLY A 119 -3.98 -18.99 -6.78
C GLY A 119 -5.37 -18.75 -7.37
N ARG A 120 -5.45 -18.43 -8.66
CA ARG A 120 -6.48 -19.01 -9.55
C ARG A 120 -5.81 -19.28 -10.89
N CYS A 121 -5.24 -20.48 -10.98
CA CYS A 121 -5.22 -21.24 -12.21
C CYS A 121 -6.65 -21.68 -12.53
#